data_AF-A0A8B7XR83-F1
#
_entry.id   AF-A0A8B7XR83-F1
#
_cell.length_a   1.000
_cell.length_b   1.000
_cell.length_c   1.000
_cell.angle_alpha   90.00
_cell.angle_beta   90.00
_cell.angle_gamma   90.00
#
_symmetry.space_group_name_H-M   'P 1'
#
loop_
_entity.id
_entity.type
_entity.pdbx_description
1 polymer ?
#
loop_
_entity_poly.entity_id
_entity_poly.type
_entity_poly.pdbx_seq_one_letter_code
_entity_poly.pdbx_strand_id
1 'polypeptide(L)'
;MEAKRLVTMTRDDTARWYRVGMDSGYEGTYPYVWLRDNCRCSECLHASSFQRLFLMADLDPEVVPLSEELVDEGGVLRITWPDQHRSDFDAAWLNRQRFSGSDDGSTVNSPELEMWGAELNGNIPTFDFQKVLQDDRELYNWLSVLNTKGLALVKGAPTERGAVGQLAGRVAYLKPTANGVQFQVFSKRNTCNLAYSTLGLPLHGDMPYRYYTPGIQMLHCIKKTSDVEGGENHFVDGFHVAEQVRKERPEAFQLLSTRDIDYRAAGTDYVLGFHLQTCLPVIQCDKNGRVKQINYNNPVRAPHMSLPVAQITETYRALKLFHNMMYRPENLVYHQLAPGEIVTFSNIRTLHARSAYTITGDGGRHLEGGYLDWDETLSRLRVLRASLFGDVLL
;
A
#
# COMPACT_ATOMS: atom_id res chain seq x y z
N MET A 1 -14.97 -10.67 17.95
CA MET A 1 -16.42 -10.96 18.01
C MET A 1 -17.14 -9.73 17.53
N GLU A 2 -17.87 -9.82 16.42
CA GLU A 2 -18.78 -8.74 16.02
C GLU A 2 -19.80 -8.52 17.13
N ALA A 3 -20.00 -7.27 17.56
CA ALA A 3 -21.09 -6.92 18.44
C ALA A 3 -22.41 -7.24 17.72
N LYS A 4 -23.35 -7.88 18.41
CA LYS A 4 -24.61 -8.30 17.79
C LYS A 4 -25.80 -7.50 18.30
N ARG A 5 -25.65 -6.76 19.41
CA ARG A 5 -26.76 -6.06 20.06
C ARG A 5 -26.33 -4.73 20.65
N LEU A 6 -27.22 -3.74 20.52
CA LEU A 6 -27.20 -2.50 21.27
C LEU A 6 -27.82 -2.75 22.65
N VAL A 7 -27.06 -2.45 23.70
CA VAL A 7 -27.46 -2.64 25.10
C VAL A 7 -27.95 -1.33 25.71
N THR A 8 -27.34 -0.21 25.31
CA THR A 8 -27.74 1.12 25.75
C THR A 8 -27.85 2.06 24.56
N MET A 9 -28.75 3.03 24.65
CA MET A 9 -28.88 4.12 23.71
C MET A 9 -29.34 5.37 24.45
N THR A 10 -28.61 6.47 24.24
CA THR A 10 -28.94 7.78 24.79
C THR A 10 -29.01 8.78 23.65
N ARG A 11 -30.18 9.43 23.54
CA ARG A 11 -30.43 10.55 22.62
C ARG A 11 -29.88 11.85 23.20
N ASP A 12 -29.18 12.64 22.39
CA ASP A 12 -28.70 13.97 22.75
C ASP A 12 -28.98 14.95 21.61
N ASP A 13 -30.11 15.67 21.72
CA ASP A 13 -30.54 16.62 20.69
C ASP A 13 -29.74 17.92 20.70
N THR A 14 -29.03 18.22 21.79
CA THR A 14 -28.16 19.40 21.84
C THR A 14 -26.90 19.14 21.02
N ALA A 15 -26.31 17.95 21.17
CA ALA A 15 -25.14 17.53 20.40
C ALA A 15 -25.47 16.85 19.06
N ARG A 16 -26.76 16.54 18.82
CA ARG A 16 -27.33 15.93 17.60
C ARG A 16 -26.77 14.55 17.26
N TRP A 17 -26.71 13.66 18.25
CA TRP A 17 -26.26 12.29 18.06
C TRP A 17 -26.96 11.28 18.97
N TYR A 18 -26.81 10.00 18.64
CA TYR A 18 -27.04 8.91 19.59
C TYR A 18 -25.72 8.44 20.16
N ARG A 19 -25.64 8.29 21.48
CA ARG A 19 -24.61 7.48 22.13
C ARG A 19 -25.15 6.08 22.33
N VAL A 20 -24.47 5.07 21.80
CA VAL A 20 -24.87 3.67 21.91
C VAL A 20 -23.80 2.85 22.62
N GLY A 21 -24.23 1.96 23.49
CA GLY A 21 -23.38 0.92 24.09
C GLY A 21 -23.73 -0.43 23.49
N MET A 22 -22.71 -1.19 23.10
CA MET A 22 -22.85 -2.50 22.48
C MET A 22 -22.47 -3.63 23.45
N ASP A 23 -23.01 -4.82 23.21
CA ASP A 23 -22.72 -6.03 24.01
C ASP A 23 -21.24 -6.44 24.02
N SER A 24 -20.47 -6.00 23.02
CA SER A 24 -19.02 -6.16 22.99
C SER A 24 -18.27 -5.25 23.99
N GLY A 25 -18.97 -4.37 24.72
CA GLY A 25 -18.39 -3.33 25.57
C GLY A 25 -17.90 -2.09 24.80
N TYR A 26 -18.20 -1.99 23.50
CA TYR A 26 -17.91 -0.78 22.73
C TYR A 26 -18.97 0.28 23.00
N GLU A 27 -18.54 1.51 23.27
CA GLU A 27 -19.41 2.69 23.27
C GLU A 27 -19.06 3.57 22.08
N GLY A 28 -20.08 3.97 21.32
CA GLY A 28 -19.94 4.78 20.12
C GLY A 28 -20.94 5.92 20.08
N THR A 29 -20.61 6.94 19.29
CA THR A 29 -21.47 8.09 19.05
C THR A 29 -21.76 8.19 17.57
N TYR A 30 -23.04 8.27 17.19
CA TYR A 30 -23.50 8.30 15.80
C TYR A 30 -24.32 9.58 15.55
N PRO A 31 -23.81 10.54 14.76
CA PRO A 31 -24.53 11.76 14.43
C PRO A 31 -25.84 11.49 13.68
N TYR A 32 -26.89 12.25 13.98
CA TYR A 32 -28.19 12.10 13.32
C TYR A 32 -28.10 12.29 11.81
N VAL A 33 -27.40 13.33 11.37
CA VAL A 33 -27.16 13.63 9.96
C VAL A 33 -26.49 12.46 9.22
N TRP A 34 -25.51 11.81 9.86
CA TRP A 34 -24.80 10.67 9.26
C TRP A 34 -25.72 9.45 9.15
N LEU A 35 -26.54 9.19 10.17
CA LEU A 35 -27.53 8.13 10.12
C LEU A 35 -28.53 8.39 8.98
N ARG A 36 -29.09 9.60 8.87
CA ARG A 36 -30.04 9.94 7.81
C ARG A 36 -29.45 9.82 6.41
N ASP A 37 -28.22 10.28 6.22
CA ASP A 37 -27.46 10.17 4.96
C ASP A 37 -27.19 8.71 4.57
N ASN A 38 -26.99 7.83 5.56
CA ASN A 38 -26.62 6.43 5.35
C ASN A 38 -27.79 5.47 5.58
N CYS A 39 -29.04 5.95 5.46
CA CYS A 39 -30.22 5.09 5.45
C CYS A 39 -30.07 3.97 4.41
N ARG A 40 -30.37 2.74 4.82
CA ARG A 40 -30.19 1.53 3.99
C ARG A 40 -31.49 1.01 3.36
N CYS A 41 -32.58 1.77 3.39
CA CYS A 41 -33.83 1.38 2.73
C CYS A 41 -33.69 1.46 1.19
N SER A 42 -34.61 0.83 0.45
CA SER A 42 -34.58 0.79 -1.02
C SER A 42 -34.74 2.15 -1.70
N GLU A 43 -35.25 3.17 -1.00
CA GLU A 43 -35.34 4.54 -1.50
C GLU A 43 -34.01 5.30 -1.38
N CYS A 44 -33.18 4.95 -0.39
CA CYS A 44 -31.93 5.64 -0.09
C CYS A 44 -30.69 4.89 -0.58
N LEU A 45 -30.77 3.57 -0.76
CA LEU A 45 -29.65 2.72 -1.16
C LEU A 45 -30.09 1.74 -2.26
N HIS A 46 -29.38 1.73 -3.38
CA HIS A 46 -29.65 0.80 -4.46
C HIS A 46 -29.23 -0.62 -4.07
N ALA A 47 -30.18 -1.55 -4.04
CA ALA A 47 -30.03 -2.86 -3.38
C ALA A 47 -28.89 -3.74 -3.93
N SER A 48 -28.57 -3.65 -5.23
CA SER A 48 -27.55 -4.51 -5.85
C SER A 48 -26.18 -3.86 -6.00
N SER A 49 -26.11 -2.53 -6.14
CA SER A 49 -24.84 -1.81 -6.29
C SER A 49 -24.35 -1.21 -4.98
N PHE A 50 -25.21 -1.17 -3.95
CA PHE A 50 -24.95 -0.52 -2.67
C PHE A 50 -24.55 0.96 -2.83
N GLN A 51 -24.97 1.61 -3.91
CA GLN A 51 -24.75 3.04 -4.15
C GLN A 51 -25.89 3.84 -3.54
N ARG A 52 -25.57 4.99 -2.96
CA ARG A 52 -26.57 5.90 -2.40
C ARG A 52 -27.43 6.48 -3.51
N LEU A 53 -28.74 6.43 -3.30
CA LEU A 53 -29.76 7.11 -4.11
C LEU A 53 -30.14 8.46 -3.48
N PHE A 54 -30.02 8.55 -2.14
CA PHE A 54 -30.31 9.77 -1.40
C PHE A 54 -29.32 10.89 -1.78
N LEU A 55 -29.86 12.04 -2.18
CA LEU A 55 -29.06 13.17 -2.64
C LEU A 55 -28.68 14.06 -1.47
N MET A 56 -27.46 14.59 -1.51
CA MET A 56 -27.00 15.59 -0.53
C MET A 56 -27.86 16.87 -0.55
N ALA A 57 -28.52 17.18 -1.68
CA ALA A 57 -29.43 18.32 -1.78
C ALA A 57 -30.69 18.16 -0.92
N ASP A 58 -31.08 16.91 -0.62
CA ASP A 58 -32.28 16.58 0.15
C ASP A 58 -31.96 16.30 1.64
N LEU A 59 -30.67 16.30 2.02
CA LEU A 59 -30.22 16.09 3.38
C LEU A 59 -30.28 17.41 4.17
N ASP A 60 -31.09 17.44 5.23
CA ASP A 60 -30.98 18.48 6.25
C ASP A 60 -29.82 18.14 7.21
N PRO A 61 -28.72 18.94 7.24
CA PRO A 61 -27.61 18.71 8.15
C PRO A 61 -28.00 18.89 9.63
N GLU A 62 -29.09 19.61 9.89
CA GLU A 62 -29.62 19.88 11.22
C GLU A 62 -30.81 18.95 11.57
N VAL A 63 -30.97 17.83 10.85
CA VAL A 63 -32.05 16.88 11.09
C VAL A 63 -32.04 16.37 12.53
N VAL A 64 -33.22 16.32 13.16
CA VAL A 64 -33.46 15.72 14.46
C VAL A 64 -34.51 14.62 14.31
N PRO A 65 -34.25 13.39 14.78
CA PRO A 65 -35.24 12.31 14.80
C PRO A 65 -36.54 12.69 15.51
N LEU A 66 -37.69 12.25 14.97
CA LEU A 66 -38.97 12.33 15.69
C LEU A 66 -39.00 11.31 16.83
N SER A 67 -38.58 10.08 16.55
CA SER A 67 -38.54 8.99 17.51
C SER A 67 -37.53 7.92 17.12
N GLU A 68 -37.17 7.09 18.09
CA GLU A 68 -36.30 5.95 17.91
C GLU A 68 -36.74 4.77 18.77
N GLU A 69 -36.45 3.56 18.33
CA GLU A 69 -36.67 2.34 19.09
C GLU A 69 -35.57 1.31 18.81
N LEU A 70 -35.23 0.52 19.83
CA LEU A 70 -34.40 -0.67 19.67
C LEU A 70 -35.31 -1.87 19.44
N VAL A 71 -35.23 -2.47 18.26
CA VAL A 71 -36.01 -3.67 17.90
C VAL A 71 -35.12 -4.91 17.89
N ASP A 72 -35.75 -6.09 17.80
CA ASP A 72 -35.07 -7.39 17.78
C ASP A 72 -34.09 -7.60 18.94
N GLU A 73 -34.53 -7.30 20.17
CA GLU A 73 -33.70 -7.39 21.37
C GLU A 73 -32.42 -6.55 21.29
N GLY A 74 -32.49 -5.37 20.65
CA GLY A 74 -31.35 -4.49 20.43
C GLY A 74 -30.53 -4.84 19.19
N GLY A 75 -30.99 -5.78 18.36
CA GLY A 75 -30.34 -6.13 17.10
C GLY A 75 -30.40 -5.01 16.06
N VAL A 76 -31.42 -4.15 16.11
CA VAL A 76 -31.63 -3.07 15.14
C VAL A 76 -32.04 -1.77 15.84
N LEU A 77 -31.42 -0.66 15.44
CA LEU A 77 -31.86 0.70 15.75
C LEU A 77 -32.80 1.19 14.65
N ARG A 78 -34.06 1.42 14.99
CA ARG A 78 -35.04 2.05 14.10
C ARG A 78 -35.22 3.51 14.45
N ILE A 79 -35.19 4.37 13.44
CA ILE A 79 -35.34 5.83 13.58
C ILE A 79 -36.47 6.30 12.65
N THR A 80 -37.34 7.16 13.17
CA THR A 80 -38.35 7.88 12.38
C THR A 80 -37.95 9.35 12.27
N TRP A 81 -37.88 9.87 11.05
CA TRP A 81 -37.43 11.23 10.73
C TRP A 81 -38.62 12.20 10.57
N PRO A 82 -38.38 13.54 10.57
CA PRO A 82 -39.45 14.55 10.47
C PRO A 82 -40.37 14.41 9.26
N ASP A 83 -39.84 13.95 8.13
CA ASP A 83 -40.54 13.66 6.88
C ASP A 83 -41.33 12.33 6.91
N GLN A 84 -41.44 11.70 8.09
CA GLN A 84 -42.00 10.35 8.31
C GLN A 84 -41.19 9.21 7.70
N HIS A 85 -40.02 9.50 7.12
CA HIS A 85 -39.12 8.46 6.62
C HIS A 85 -38.63 7.58 7.78
N ARG A 86 -38.41 6.30 7.50
CA ARG A 86 -37.94 5.32 8.49
C ARG A 86 -36.62 4.70 8.06
N SER A 87 -35.68 4.63 8.98
CA SER A 87 -34.37 4.00 8.76
C SER A 87 -34.10 2.95 9.81
N ASP A 88 -33.73 1.75 9.38
CA ASP A 88 -33.35 0.63 10.22
C ASP A 88 -31.84 0.39 10.08
N PHE A 89 -31.12 0.31 11.20
CA PHE A 89 -29.68 0.08 11.25
C PHE A 89 -29.34 -1.13 12.12
N ASP A 90 -28.78 -2.16 11.51
CA ASP A 90 -28.29 -3.33 12.25
C ASP A 90 -27.18 -2.92 13.23
N ALA A 91 -27.22 -3.45 14.45
CA ALA A 91 -26.18 -3.23 15.46
C ALA A 91 -24.80 -3.64 14.95
N ALA A 92 -24.72 -4.77 14.22
CA ALA A 92 -23.49 -5.24 13.60
C ALA A 92 -22.99 -4.28 12.51
N TRP A 93 -23.89 -3.63 11.76
CA TRP A 93 -23.50 -2.62 10.77
C TRP A 93 -22.97 -1.35 11.45
N LEU A 94 -23.68 -0.81 12.44
CA LEU A 94 -23.20 0.33 13.23
C LEU A 94 -21.82 0.03 13.82
N ASN A 95 -21.63 -1.18 14.33
CA ASN A 95 -20.37 -1.67 14.87
C ASN A 95 -19.22 -1.73 13.86
N ARG A 96 -19.50 -1.80 12.56
CA ARG A 96 -18.48 -1.71 11.50
C ARG A 96 -18.20 -0.26 11.11
N GLN A 97 -19.19 0.62 11.25
CA GLN A 97 -19.09 2.06 10.97
C GLN A 97 -18.65 2.89 12.19
N ARG A 98 -17.93 2.28 13.13
CA ARG A 98 -17.44 2.98 14.32
C ARG A 98 -16.59 4.18 13.92
N PHE A 99 -16.89 5.33 14.50
CA PHE A 99 -16.05 6.51 14.36
C PHE A 99 -14.77 6.34 15.18
N SER A 100 -13.62 6.67 14.57
CA SER A 100 -12.39 6.87 15.33
C SER A 100 -12.54 8.12 16.19
N GLY A 101 -12.09 8.06 17.45
CA GLY A 101 -12.03 9.25 18.31
C GLY A 101 -10.94 10.25 17.90
N SER A 102 -10.11 9.91 16.90
CA SER A 102 -9.02 10.73 16.38
C SER A 102 -9.23 11.05 14.90
N ASP A 103 -8.87 12.27 14.48
CA ASP A 103 -8.75 12.68 13.06
C ASP A 103 -7.37 12.30 12.47
N ASP A 104 -6.78 11.22 12.98
CA ASP A 104 -5.47 10.76 12.52
C ASP A 104 -5.54 10.07 11.14
N GLY A 105 -6.70 10.06 10.48
CA GLY A 105 -6.89 9.51 9.15
C GLY A 105 -6.63 8.01 9.06
N SER A 106 -6.44 7.31 10.17
CA SER A 106 -6.60 5.85 10.21
C SER A 106 -8.07 5.51 10.14
N THR A 107 -8.36 4.39 9.47
CA THR A 107 -9.66 3.74 9.62
C THR A 107 -9.50 2.65 10.68
N VAL A 108 -10.60 2.22 11.28
CA VAL A 108 -10.61 1.08 12.23
C VAL A 108 -9.96 -0.18 11.64
N ASN A 109 -9.86 -0.28 10.31
CA ASN A 109 -9.29 -1.41 9.58
C ASN A 109 -7.93 -1.13 8.92
N SER A 110 -7.29 0.01 9.20
CA SER A 110 -5.93 0.27 8.75
C SER A 110 -4.98 -0.76 9.36
N PRO A 111 -4.10 -1.41 8.57
CA PRO A 111 -3.18 -2.39 9.12
C PRO A 111 -2.17 -1.70 10.04
N GLU A 112 -1.78 -2.38 11.11
CA GLU A 112 -0.58 -2.02 11.85
C GLU A 112 0.64 -2.40 11.00
N LEU A 113 1.48 -1.41 10.70
CA LEU A 113 2.68 -1.62 9.89
C LEU A 113 3.81 -2.17 10.76
N GLU A 114 4.37 -3.30 10.36
CA GLU A 114 5.49 -3.93 11.03
C GLU A 114 6.80 -3.48 10.38
N MET A 115 7.45 -2.47 10.97
CA MET A 115 8.76 -2.00 10.50
C MET A 115 9.84 -3.05 10.75
N TRP A 116 10.85 -3.09 9.87
CA TRP A 116 11.90 -4.11 9.95
C TRP A 116 13.29 -3.57 9.54
N GLY A 117 14.31 -4.31 9.95
CA GLY A 117 15.70 -4.17 9.55
C GLY A 117 16.36 -5.53 9.29
N ALA A 118 17.64 -5.64 9.66
CA ALA A 118 18.50 -6.78 9.38
C ALA A 118 18.05 -8.11 10.01
N GLU A 119 17.12 -8.10 10.96
CA GLU A 119 16.52 -9.31 11.54
C GLU A 119 15.77 -10.18 10.50
N LEU A 120 15.38 -9.61 9.36
CA LEU A 120 14.82 -10.37 8.24
C LEU A 120 15.87 -11.10 7.39
N ASN A 121 17.17 -10.93 7.64
CA ASN A 121 18.20 -11.72 6.96
C ASN A 121 17.98 -13.22 7.21
N GLY A 122 17.76 -13.98 6.13
CA GLY A 122 17.39 -15.41 6.21
C GLY A 122 15.97 -15.70 6.70
N ASN A 123 15.21 -14.68 7.10
CA ASN A 123 13.88 -14.79 7.70
C ASN A 123 12.80 -14.02 6.91
N ILE A 124 13.05 -13.70 5.64
CA ILE A 124 12.03 -13.07 4.79
C ILE A 124 10.81 -14.01 4.71
N PRO A 125 9.60 -13.53 5.04
CA PRO A 125 8.38 -14.33 4.95
C PRO A 125 8.26 -14.99 3.59
N THR A 126 8.06 -16.30 3.59
CA THR A 126 8.16 -17.14 2.40
C THR A 126 6.89 -17.94 2.20
N PHE A 127 6.39 -17.93 0.97
CA PHE A 127 5.19 -18.66 0.52
C PHE A 127 5.53 -19.62 -0.62
N ASP A 128 4.70 -20.65 -0.79
CA ASP A 128 4.81 -21.58 -1.91
C ASP A 128 3.97 -21.08 -3.10
N PHE A 129 4.57 -21.06 -4.29
CA PHE A 129 3.94 -20.56 -5.50
C PHE A 129 2.65 -21.30 -5.86
N GLN A 130 2.65 -22.64 -5.79
CA GLN A 130 1.48 -23.43 -6.14
C GLN A 130 0.36 -23.24 -5.11
N LYS A 131 0.71 -23.20 -3.82
CA LYS A 131 -0.27 -22.92 -2.76
C LYS A 131 -0.92 -21.55 -2.92
N VAL A 132 -0.14 -20.50 -3.18
CA VAL A 132 -0.71 -19.15 -3.41
C VAL A 132 -1.65 -19.14 -4.63
N LEU A 133 -1.39 -19.96 -5.64
CA LEU A 133 -2.27 -20.06 -6.81
C LEU A 133 -3.56 -20.85 -6.55
N GLN A 134 -3.58 -21.75 -5.57
CA GLN A 134 -4.65 -22.74 -5.40
C GLN A 134 -5.47 -22.53 -4.12
N ASP A 135 -4.88 -21.93 -3.09
CA ASP A 135 -5.49 -21.74 -1.77
C ASP A 135 -5.66 -20.26 -1.43
N ASP A 136 -6.92 -19.84 -1.28
CA ASP A 136 -7.29 -18.47 -0.93
C ASP A 136 -6.79 -18.06 0.47
N ARG A 137 -6.59 -19.00 1.40
CA ARG A 137 -5.97 -18.72 2.71
C ARG A 137 -4.50 -18.34 2.55
N GLU A 138 -3.75 -19.04 1.70
CA GLU A 138 -2.34 -18.74 1.46
C GLU A 138 -2.17 -17.46 0.65
N LEU A 139 -3.04 -17.22 -0.33
CA LEU A 139 -3.14 -15.93 -1.01
C LEU A 139 -3.41 -14.78 -0.03
N TYR A 140 -4.36 -14.96 0.91
CA TYR A 140 -4.64 -13.98 1.96
C TYR A 140 -3.40 -13.72 2.82
N ASN A 141 -2.73 -14.77 3.31
CA ASN A 141 -1.55 -14.62 4.16
C ASN A 141 -0.42 -13.87 3.44
N TRP A 142 -0.15 -14.20 2.16
CA TRP A 142 0.84 -13.51 1.35
C TRP A 142 0.50 -12.03 1.15
N LEU A 143 -0.74 -11.71 0.80
CA LEU A 143 -1.19 -10.32 0.62
C LEU A 143 -1.20 -9.54 1.94
N SER A 144 -1.56 -10.18 3.06
CA SER A 144 -1.47 -9.58 4.40
C SER A 144 -0.04 -9.24 4.76
N VAL A 145 0.92 -10.15 4.53
CA VAL A 145 2.34 -9.88 4.78
C VAL A 145 2.87 -8.76 3.90
N LEU A 146 2.49 -8.72 2.61
CA LEU A 146 2.82 -7.58 1.76
C LEU A 146 2.25 -6.27 2.32
N ASN A 147 1.01 -6.28 2.82
CA ASN A 147 0.36 -5.10 3.37
C ASN A 147 0.98 -4.63 4.70
N THR A 148 1.41 -5.54 5.59
CA THR A 148 1.96 -5.17 6.91
C THR A 148 3.48 -4.99 6.94
N LYS A 149 4.24 -5.85 6.24
CA LYS A 149 5.71 -5.82 6.19
C LYS A 149 6.26 -5.24 4.89
N GLY A 150 5.55 -5.37 3.77
CA GLY A 150 6.01 -4.83 2.49
C GLY A 150 7.10 -5.64 1.78
N LEU A 151 7.48 -6.83 2.27
CA LEU A 151 8.48 -7.70 1.64
C LEU A 151 8.13 -9.17 1.90
N ALA A 152 8.11 -9.98 0.84
CA ALA A 152 7.88 -11.41 0.90
C ALA A 152 8.55 -12.14 -0.28
N LEU A 153 8.84 -13.43 -0.08
CA LEU A 153 9.27 -14.36 -1.13
C LEU A 153 8.16 -15.34 -1.48
N VAL A 154 8.07 -15.70 -2.76
CA VAL A 154 7.26 -16.81 -3.25
C VAL A 154 8.21 -17.78 -3.96
N LYS A 155 8.26 -19.04 -3.52
CA LYS A 155 9.22 -20.05 -4.02
C LYS A 155 8.51 -21.17 -4.77
N GLY A 156 9.25 -21.86 -5.63
CA GLY A 156 8.74 -23.00 -6.40
C GLY A 156 7.99 -22.60 -7.67
N ALA A 157 8.22 -21.38 -8.17
CA ALA A 157 7.73 -20.97 -9.48
C ALA A 157 8.48 -21.71 -10.61
N PRO A 158 7.82 -22.00 -11.75
CA PRO A 158 8.50 -22.49 -12.94
C PRO A 158 9.60 -21.52 -13.39
N THR A 159 10.78 -22.02 -13.77
CA THR A 159 11.91 -21.18 -14.24
C THR A 159 11.74 -20.77 -15.70
N GLU A 160 10.59 -20.19 -16.02
CA GLU A 160 10.22 -19.70 -17.35
C GLU A 160 9.41 -18.41 -17.23
N ARG A 161 9.15 -17.74 -18.36
CA ARG A 161 8.36 -16.52 -18.39
C ARG A 161 6.89 -16.80 -18.08
N GLY A 162 6.21 -15.85 -17.45
CA GLY A 162 4.77 -15.90 -17.18
C GLY A 162 4.40 -16.16 -15.73
N ALA A 163 5.32 -16.63 -14.88
CA ALA A 163 5.02 -16.88 -13.47
C ALA A 163 4.55 -15.61 -12.72
N VAL A 164 5.13 -14.45 -13.06
CA VAL A 164 4.69 -13.15 -12.52
C VAL A 164 3.25 -12.82 -12.94
N GLY A 165 2.89 -13.12 -14.19
CA GLY A 165 1.53 -12.93 -14.69
C GLY A 165 0.51 -13.86 -14.02
N GLN A 166 0.88 -15.12 -13.77
CA GLN A 166 0.03 -16.08 -13.04
C GLN A 166 -0.24 -15.61 -11.61
N LEU A 167 0.81 -15.17 -10.90
CA LEU A 167 0.68 -14.67 -9.53
C LEU A 167 -0.18 -13.40 -9.49
N ALA A 168 0.07 -12.44 -10.39
CA ALA A 168 -0.75 -11.24 -10.53
C ALA A 168 -2.21 -11.57 -10.85
N GLY A 169 -2.46 -12.57 -11.70
CA GLY A 169 -3.81 -13.02 -12.08
C GLY A 169 -4.63 -13.59 -10.92
N ARG A 170 -4.00 -14.02 -9.81
CA ARG A 170 -4.72 -14.38 -8.58
C ARG A 170 -5.02 -13.21 -7.67
N VAL A 171 -4.35 -12.09 -7.87
CA VAL A 171 -4.64 -10.84 -7.18
C VAL A 171 -5.67 -10.05 -7.98
N ALA A 172 -5.27 -9.60 -9.18
CA ALA A 172 -6.06 -8.86 -10.14
C ALA A 172 -5.40 -8.94 -11.53
N TYR A 173 -4.66 -7.90 -11.92
CA TYR A 173 -3.98 -7.79 -13.20
C TYR A 173 -2.71 -6.95 -13.06
N LEU A 174 -1.74 -7.16 -13.95
CA LEU A 174 -0.49 -6.40 -13.94
C LEU A 174 -0.72 -4.95 -14.37
N LYS A 175 -0.08 -4.01 -13.69
CA LYS A 175 -0.07 -2.58 -14.04
C LYS A 175 0.80 -2.35 -15.30
N PRO A 176 0.23 -1.95 -16.44
CA PRO A 176 1.02 -1.65 -17.64
C PRO A 176 1.89 -0.40 -17.42
N THR A 177 3.08 -0.40 -18.00
CA THR A 177 3.99 0.75 -17.98
C THR A 177 4.55 1.03 -19.38
N ALA A 178 5.33 2.11 -19.50
CA ALA A 178 6.08 2.41 -20.72
C ALA A 178 7.08 1.30 -21.11
N ASN A 179 7.41 0.40 -20.18
CA ASN A 179 8.32 -0.72 -20.35
C ASN A 179 7.57 -2.05 -20.58
N GLY A 180 6.25 -1.99 -20.77
CA GLY A 180 5.37 -3.14 -20.97
C GLY A 180 4.59 -3.55 -19.72
N VAL A 181 3.80 -4.62 -19.88
CA VAL A 181 3.01 -5.26 -18.81
C VAL A 181 3.90 -6.14 -17.93
N GLN A 182 4.81 -6.88 -18.57
CA GLN A 182 5.92 -7.58 -17.94
C GLN A 182 7.21 -7.10 -18.60
N PHE A 183 8.29 -7.02 -17.84
CA PHE A 183 9.60 -6.60 -18.35
C PHE A 183 10.67 -7.64 -18.05
N GLN A 184 11.66 -7.73 -18.93
CA GLN A 184 12.70 -8.73 -18.87
C GLN A 184 14.02 -8.07 -18.48
N VAL A 185 14.57 -8.47 -17.33
CA VAL A 185 15.82 -7.96 -16.76
C VAL A 185 16.95 -8.93 -17.08
N PHE A 186 17.61 -8.68 -18.20
CA PHE A 186 18.90 -9.27 -18.58
C PHE A 186 19.79 -8.13 -19.11
N SER A 187 21.10 -8.36 -19.16
CA SER A 187 22.02 -7.35 -19.69
C SER A 187 21.74 -7.09 -21.17
N LYS A 188 21.40 -5.85 -21.53
CA LYS A 188 21.12 -5.40 -22.90
C LYS A 188 22.24 -4.45 -23.35
N ARG A 189 22.77 -4.63 -24.57
CA ARG A 189 23.63 -3.62 -25.20
C ARG A 189 22.79 -2.37 -25.51
N ASN A 190 23.32 -1.17 -25.27
CA ASN A 190 22.66 0.14 -25.49
C ASN A 190 21.32 0.32 -24.74
N THR A 191 21.31 0.05 -23.43
CA THR A 191 20.12 0.25 -22.59
C THR A 191 19.86 1.72 -22.22
N CYS A 192 18.60 2.14 -22.19
CA CYS A 192 18.14 3.42 -21.62
C CYS A 192 17.84 3.35 -20.11
N ASN A 193 18.01 2.17 -19.49
CA ASN A 193 17.78 1.94 -18.07
C ASN A 193 18.95 1.16 -17.45
N LEU A 194 19.54 1.71 -16.37
CA LEU A 194 20.66 1.10 -15.66
C LEU A 194 20.36 -0.33 -15.18
N ALA A 195 19.09 -0.66 -14.93
CA ALA A 195 18.64 -1.98 -14.52
C ALA A 195 19.06 -3.10 -15.50
N TYR A 196 19.14 -2.79 -16.79
CA TYR A 196 19.56 -3.72 -17.85
C TYR A 196 21.08 -3.71 -18.10
N SER A 197 21.88 -3.24 -17.14
CA SER A 197 23.35 -3.33 -17.15
C SER A 197 23.87 -4.32 -16.09
N THR A 198 25.18 -4.57 -16.10
CA THR A 198 25.89 -5.38 -15.08
C THR A 198 26.38 -4.58 -13.88
N LEU A 199 26.27 -3.25 -13.92
CA LEU A 199 26.68 -2.37 -12.82
C LEU A 199 25.79 -2.59 -11.59
N GLY A 200 26.32 -2.29 -10.40
CA GLY A 200 25.52 -2.28 -9.18
C GLY A 200 24.38 -1.26 -9.28
N LEU A 201 23.19 -1.65 -8.87
CA LEU A 201 22.07 -0.74 -8.70
C LEU A 201 22.01 -0.32 -7.23
N PRO A 202 22.18 0.97 -6.91
CA PRO A 202 22.03 1.44 -5.55
C PRO A 202 20.58 1.31 -5.08
N LEU A 203 20.34 1.42 -3.76
CA LEU A 203 19.00 1.35 -3.20
C LEU A 203 18.09 2.41 -3.84
N HIS A 204 16.95 1.96 -4.34
CA HIS A 204 15.95 2.83 -4.97
C HIS A 204 14.54 2.26 -4.85
N GLY A 205 13.55 3.14 -4.96
CA GLY A 205 12.19 2.81 -5.37
C GLY A 205 12.04 3.02 -6.88
N ASP A 206 11.23 2.18 -7.52
CA ASP A 206 11.00 2.27 -8.95
C ASP A 206 10.04 3.38 -9.32
N MET A 207 10.37 4.06 -10.43
CA MET A 207 9.50 5.03 -11.12
C MET A 207 8.97 6.21 -10.28
N PRO A 208 9.77 6.88 -9.42
CA PRO A 208 9.28 8.07 -8.70
C PRO A 208 8.92 9.23 -9.64
N TYR A 209 9.34 9.18 -10.92
CA TYR A 209 8.95 10.07 -12.01
C TYR A 209 7.50 9.89 -12.51
N ARG A 210 6.65 9.11 -11.83
CA ARG A 210 5.22 8.95 -12.13
C ARG A 210 4.36 9.49 -11.00
N TYR A 211 3.28 10.21 -11.33
CA TYR A 211 2.29 10.65 -10.33
C TYR A 211 1.68 9.47 -9.56
N TYR A 212 1.46 8.37 -10.25
CA TYR A 212 0.99 7.11 -9.69
C TYR A 212 2.11 6.08 -9.82
N THR A 213 3.01 6.09 -8.83
CA THR A 213 4.10 5.14 -8.72
C THR A 213 3.53 3.72 -8.56
N PRO A 214 4.05 2.71 -9.26
CA PRO A 214 3.58 1.33 -9.08
C PRO A 214 3.66 0.91 -7.61
N GLY A 215 2.60 0.31 -7.08
CA GLY A 215 2.47 0.05 -5.65
C GLY A 215 3.32 -1.13 -5.17
N ILE A 216 3.24 -2.26 -5.89
CA ILE A 216 3.98 -3.49 -5.60
C ILE A 216 4.82 -3.85 -6.82
N GLN A 217 6.05 -4.29 -6.57
CA GLN A 217 6.93 -4.86 -7.58
C GLN A 217 7.14 -6.35 -7.31
N MET A 218 7.19 -7.14 -8.37
CA MET A 218 7.56 -8.54 -8.35
C MET A 218 8.76 -8.77 -9.26
N LEU A 219 9.74 -9.54 -8.79
CA LEU A 219 10.91 -9.95 -9.57
C LEU A 219 11.11 -11.46 -9.45
N HIS A 220 10.84 -12.17 -10.53
CA HIS A 220 10.99 -13.61 -10.67
C HIS A 220 12.35 -13.97 -11.25
N CYS A 221 13.12 -14.81 -10.57
CA CYS A 221 14.38 -15.34 -11.06
C CYS A 221 14.16 -16.54 -11.98
N ILE A 222 14.36 -16.34 -13.28
CA ILE A 222 14.32 -17.40 -14.29
C ILE A 222 15.69 -18.08 -14.36
N LYS A 223 16.75 -17.27 -14.41
CA LYS A 223 18.14 -17.74 -14.45
C LYS A 223 19.02 -16.85 -13.58
N LYS A 224 19.75 -17.47 -12.64
CA LYS A 224 20.77 -16.79 -11.85
C LYS A 224 22.05 -16.57 -12.66
N THR A 225 22.89 -15.65 -12.22
CA THR A 225 24.25 -15.49 -12.79
C THR A 225 25.08 -16.76 -12.60
N SER A 226 26.02 -17.01 -13.51
CA SER A 226 27.03 -18.09 -13.39
C SER A 226 28.11 -17.79 -12.36
N ASP A 227 28.28 -16.53 -11.99
CA ASP A 227 29.28 -16.11 -11.01
C ASP A 227 28.87 -16.53 -9.59
N VAL A 228 29.85 -16.97 -8.80
CA VAL A 228 29.65 -17.31 -7.37
C VAL A 228 29.41 -16.04 -6.54
N GLU A 229 29.95 -14.90 -6.99
CA GLU A 229 29.86 -13.60 -6.31
C GLU A 229 29.17 -12.56 -7.21
N GLY A 230 28.18 -11.85 -6.65
CA GLY A 230 27.51 -10.73 -7.31
C GLY A 230 26.07 -10.98 -7.77
N GLY A 231 25.33 -9.90 -8.01
CA GLY A 231 23.93 -9.93 -8.43
C GLY A 231 22.92 -10.22 -7.31
N GLU A 232 23.40 -10.21 -6.07
CA GLU A 232 22.64 -10.30 -4.82
C GLU A 232 21.69 -9.12 -4.67
N ASN A 233 20.47 -9.38 -4.20
CA ASN A 233 19.49 -8.35 -3.93
C ASN A 233 19.64 -7.81 -2.52
N HIS A 234 19.54 -6.49 -2.37
CA HIS A 234 19.54 -5.79 -1.09
C HIS A 234 18.20 -5.09 -0.91
N PHE A 235 17.65 -5.12 0.29
CA PHE A 235 16.38 -4.48 0.63
C PHE A 235 16.52 -3.67 1.91
N VAL A 236 15.77 -2.57 1.98
CA VAL A 236 15.63 -1.77 3.20
C VAL A 236 14.19 -1.32 3.37
N ASP A 237 13.71 -1.29 4.61
CA ASP A 237 12.42 -0.67 4.93
C ASP A 237 12.59 0.85 4.97
N GLY A 238 12.15 1.52 3.92
CA GLY A 238 12.25 2.97 3.83
C GLY A 238 11.43 3.69 4.89
N PHE A 239 10.36 3.09 5.42
CA PHE A 239 9.59 3.68 6.51
C PHE A 239 10.37 3.59 7.83
N HIS A 240 10.99 2.44 8.10
CA HIS A 240 11.86 2.28 9.27
C HIS A 240 13.01 3.29 9.26
N VAL A 241 13.70 3.44 8.11
CA VAL A 241 14.78 4.42 7.96
C VAL A 241 14.27 5.85 8.09
N ALA A 242 13.11 6.18 7.52
CA ALA A 242 12.53 7.51 7.67
C ALA A 242 12.23 7.85 9.14
N GLU A 243 11.72 6.90 9.93
CA GLU A 243 11.52 7.09 11.37
C GLU A 243 12.83 7.21 12.16
N GLN A 244 13.88 6.47 11.78
CA GLN A 244 15.22 6.68 12.33
C GLN A 244 15.71 8.11 12.04
N VAL A 245 15.54 8.60 10.80
CA VAL A 245 15.91 9.97 10.43
C VAL A 245 15.11 10.98 11.24
N ARG A 246 13.81 10.77 11.42
CA ARG A 246 12.94 11.64 12.24
C ARG A 246 13.45 11.75 13.67
N LYS A 247 13.85 10.63 14.27
CA LYS A 247 14.32 10.56 15.65
C LYS A 247 15.74 11.13 15.81
N GLU A 248 16.67 10.75 14.95
CA GLU A 248 18.10 11.10 15.09
C GLU A 248 18.43 12.47 14.52
N ARG A 249 17.75 12.88 13.43
CA ARG A 249 18.05 14.08 12.63
C ARG A 249 16.75 14.76 12.17
N PRO A 250 15.93 15.29 13.09
CA PRO A 250 14.60 15.85 12.77
C PRO A 250 14.63 16.96 11.72
N GLU A 251 15.67 17.80 11.70
CA GLU A 251 15.85 18.82 10.66
C GLU A 251 15.98 18.21 9.27
N ALA A 252 16.77 17.13 9.13
CA ALA A 252 16.92 16.43 7.85
C ALA A 252 15.62 15.75 7.43
N PHE A 253 14.87 15.17 8.39
CA PHE A 253 13.54 14.63 8.13
C PHE A 253 12.59 15.69 7.59
N GLN A 254 12.55 16.88 8.22
CA GLN A 254 11.72 17.99 7.78
C GLN A 254 12.07 18.41 6.35
N LEU A 255 13.36 18.53 6.02
CA LEU A 255 13.81 18.87 4.68
C LEU A 255 13.40 17.81 3.65
N LEU A 256 13.63 16.53 3.95
CA LEU A 256 13.32 15.41 3.06
C LEU A 256 11.82 15.19 2.87
N SER A 257 10.99 15.68 3.80
CA SER A 257 9.53 15.54 3.74
C SER A 257 8.79 16.75 3.17
N THR A 258 9.45 17.91 3.07
CA THR A 258 8.82 19.15 2.59
C THR A 258 9.46 19.75 1.35
N ARG A 259 10.70 19.37 1.01
CA ARG A 259 11.34 19.81 -0.23
C ARG A 259 11.12 18.78 -1.31
N ASP A 260 10.44 19.21 -2.37
CA ASP A 260 10.25 18.38 -3.54
C ASP A 260 11.55 18.22 -4.32
N ILE A 261 11.76 17.00 -4.83
CA ILE A 261 12.85 16.61 -5.69
C ILE A 261 12.29 16.27 -7.06
N ASP A 262 12.84 16.90 -8.08
CA ASP A 262 12.47 16.62 -9.47
C ASP A 262 13.01 15.24 -9.91
N TYR A 263 12.14 14.41 -10.47
CA TYR A 263 12.47 13.12 -11.09
C TYR A 263 12.10 13.16 -12.56
N ARG A 264 12.95 12.60 -13.43
CA ARG A 264 12.72 12.55 -14.88
C ARG A 264 13.20 11.26 -15.49
N ALA A 265 12.38 10.69 -16.38
CA ALA A 265 12.77 9.60 -17.26
C ALA A 265 12.21 9.84 -18.65
N ALA A 266 13.06 9.75 -19.67
CA ALA A 266 12.65 9.85 -21.06
C ALA A 266 13.36 8.78 -21.89
N GLY A 267 12.69 8.23 -22.88
CA GLY A 267 13.23 7.15 -23.70
C GLY A 267 12.18 6.51 -24.61
N THR A 268 12.54 5.35 -25.14
CA THR A 268 11.70 4.50 -25.98
C THR A 268 11.89 3.05 -25.51
N ASP A 269 10.82 2.28 -25.39
CA ASP A 269 10.85 0.85 -25.01
C ASP A 269 9.60 0.16 -25.59
N TYR A 270 8.73 -0.43 -24.75
CA TYR A 270 7.46 -1.02 -25.18
C TYR A 270 6.54 0.01 -25.88
N VAL A 271 6.52 1.24 -25.37
CA VAL A 271 5.89 2.36 -26.07
C VAL A 271 6.93 3.10 -26.92
N LEU A 272 6.48 3.60 -28.08
CA LEU A 272 7.32 4.28 -29.08
C LEU A 272 8.06 5.52 -28.53
N GLY A 273 7.60 6.09 -27.42
CA GLY A 273 8.31 7.12 -26.68
C GLY A 273 7.61 7.50 -25.38
N PHE A 274 8.40 7.85 -24.37
CA PHE A 274 7.90 8.40 -23.12
C PHE A 274 8.80 9.54 -22.64
N HIS A 275 8.20 10.51 -21.97
CA HIS A 275 8.86 11.55 -21.20
C HIS A 275 8.01 11.80 -19.97
N LEU A 276 8.51 11.37 -18.83
CA LEU A 276 7.83 11.35 -17.55
C LEU A 276 8.60 12.23 -16.57
N GLN A 277 7.87 13.07 -15.85
CA GLN A 277 8.43 13.97 -14.85
C GLN A 277 7.45 14.12 -13.69
N THR A 278 8.01 14.19 -12.49
CA THR A 278 7.31 14.59 -11.26
C THR A 278 8.24 15.42 -10.39
N CYS A 279 7.67 16.07 -9.39
CA CYS A 279 8.37 16.74 -8.31
C CYS A 279 7.71 16.28 -7.02
N LEU A 280 8.43 15.54 -6.18
CA LEU A 280 7.90 14.89 -4.98
C LEU A 280 8.95 14.89 -3.86
N PRO A 281 8.55 14.98 -2.58
CA PRO A 281 9.48 14.89 -1.48
C PRO A 281 10.01 13.45 -1.36
N VAL A 282 11.22 13.28 -0.81
CA VAL A 282 11.81 11.95 -0.61
C VAL A 282 11.00 11.13 0.38
N ILE A 283 10.54 11.76 1.47
CA ILE A 283 9.72 11.15 2.50
C ILE A 283 8.34 11.78 2.41
N GLN A 284 7.40 11.14 1.73
CA GLN A 284 6.05 11.68 1.64
C GLN A 284 5.26 11.28 2.89
N CYS A 285 4.69 12.28 3.58
CA CYS A 285 3.82 12.08 4.73
C CYS A 285 2.34 12.30 4.37
N ASP A 286 1.44 11.75 5.19
CA ASP A 286 0.03 12.12 5.20
C ASP A 286 -0.21 13.42 6.00
N LYS A 287 -1.48 13.83 6.11
CA LYS A 287 -1.88 15.05 6.85
C LYS A 287 -1.50 15.03 8.33
N ASN A 288 -1.22 13.86 8.89
CA ASN A 288 -0.88 13.64 10.29
C ASN A 288 0.63 13.37 10.49
N GLY A 289 1.45 13.56 9.45
CA GLY A 289 2.90 13.39 9.52
C GLY A 289 3.37 11.93 9.48
N ARG A 290 2.47 10.96 9.25
CA ARG A 290 2.85 9.55 9.11
C ARG A 290 3.44 9.33 7.73
N VAL A 291 4.55 8.58 7.65
CA VAL A 291 5.18 8.26 6.37
C VAL A 291 4.25 7.36 5.57
N LYS A 292 3.96 7.74 4.32
CA LYS A 292 3.10 6.97 3.41
C LYS A 292 3.80 6.47 2.15
N GLN A 293 4.90 7.10 1.75
CA GLN A 293 5.65 6.73 0.56
C GLN A 293 7.09 7.26 0.61
N ILE A 294 8.05 6.47 0.12
CA ILE A 294 9.43 6.89 -0.10
C ILE A 294 9.68 7.05 -1.60
N ASN A 295 10.06 8.26 -2.00
CA ASN A 295 10.44 8.60 -3.37
C ASN A 295 11.94 8.79 -3.41
N TYR A 296 12.68 7.73 -3.73
CA TYR A 296 14.14 7.82 -3.82
C TYR A 296 14.67 6.96 -4.96
N ASN A 297 15.20 7.61 -6.00
CA ASN A 297 15.89 6.93 -7.09
C ASN A 297 16.91 7.90 -7.70
N ASN A 298 18.15 7.84 -7.21
CA ASN A 298 19.17 8.79 -7.62
C ASN A 298 19.49 8.77 -9.13
N PRO A 299 19.54 7.59 -9.82
CA PRO A 299 19.72 7.54 -11.28
C PRO A 299 18.73 8.37 -12.11
N VAL A 300 17.49 8.56 -11.63
CA VAL A 300 16.43 9.30 -12.34
C VAL A 300 16.06 10.62 -11.66
N ARG A 301 16.80 11.04 -10.64
CA ARG A 301 16.70 12.38 -10.09
C ARG A 301 17.17 13.37 -11.15
N ALA A 302 16.34 14.35 -11.46
CA ALA A 302 16.64 15.33 -12.49
C ALA A 302 17.87 16.19 -12.10
N PRO A 303 18.65 16.66 -13.09
CA PRO A 303 19.69 17.66 -12.84
C PRO A 303 19.12 19.00 -12.37
N HIS A 304 17.92 19.34 -12.83
CA HIS A 304 17.17 20.50 -12.36
C HIS A 304 16.64 20.23 -10.95
N MET A 305 16.75 21.22 -10.05
CA MET A 305 16.08 21.23 -8.75
C MET A 305 15.30 22.53 -8.63
N SER A 306 13.99 22.41 -8.47
CA SER A 306 13.06 23.54 -8.32
C SER A 306 13.15 24.19 -6.92
N LEU A 307 14.36 24.54 -6.48
CA LEU A 307 14.65 25.08 -5.14
C LEU A 307 15.50 26.37 -5.22
N PRO A 308 15.38 27.31 -4.27
CA PRO A 308 16.29 28.45 -4.17
C PRO A 308 17.74 28.00 -4.00
N VAL A 309 18.69 28.71 -4.64
CA VAL A 309 20.13 28.36 -4.64
C VAL A 309 20.68 28.15 -3.23
N ALA A 310 20.29 29.00 -2.27
CA ALA A 310 20.73 28.91 -0.87
C ALA A 310 20.30 27.60 -0.16
N GLN A 311 19.28 26.91 -0.68
CA GLN A 311 18.75 25.67 -0.11
C GLN A 311 19.43 24.41 -0.67
N ILE A 312 20.07 24.50 -1.84
CA ILE A 312 20.58 23.35 -2.60
C ILE A 312 21.56 22.51 -1.77
N THR A 313 22.60 23.14 -1.21
CA THR A 313 23.64 22.42 -0.46
C THR A 313 23.07 21.63 0.73
N GLU A 314 22.12 22.21 1.46
CA GLU A 314 21.50 21.54 2.60
C GLU A 314 20.59 20.38 2.17
N THR A 315 19.88 20.52 1.04
CA THR A 315 19.14 19.40 0.43
C THR A 315 20.07 18.25 0.09
N TYR A 316 21.25 18.51 -0.51
CA TYR A 316 22.23 17.46 -0.79
C TYR A 316 22.80 16.81 0.47
N ARG A 317 23.00 17.56 1.56
CA ARG A 317 23.40 17.00 2.85
C ARG A 317 22.33 16.05 3.40
N ALA A 318 21.06 16.43 3.33
CA ALA A 318 19.95 15.59 3.77
C ALA A 318 19.80 14.33 2.90
N LEU A 319 19.92 14.46 1.57
CA LEU A 319 19.91 13.31 0.64
C LEU A 319 21.05 12.33 0.94
N LYS A 320 22.25 12.84 1.21
CA LYS A 320 23.42 12.02 1.58
C LYS A 320 23.24 11.36 2.95
N LEU A 321 22.64 12.06 3.92
CA LEU A 321 22.31 11.47 5.21
C LEU A 321 21.35 10.29 5.03
N PHE A 322 20.24 10.49 4.30
CA PHE A 322 19.26 9.44 4.06
C PHE A 322 19.89 8.22 3.37
N HIS A 323 20.71 8.46 2.35
CA HIS A 323 21.54 7.42 1.72
C HIS A 323 22.34 6.64 2.76
N ASN A 324 23.18 7.32 3.55
CA ASN A 324 24.03 6.67 4.54
C ASN A 324 23.22 5.88 5.59
N MET A 325 22.05 6.36 5.99
CA MET A 325 21.18 5.67 6.94
C MET A 325 20.60 4.39 6.36
N MET A 326 20.17 4.38 5.10
CA MET A 326 19.70 3.17 4.44
C MET A 326 20.78 2.08 4.35
N TYR A 327 22.04 2.48 4.19
CA TYR A 327 23.18 1.56 4.08
C TYR A 327 23.80 1.14 5.43
N ARG A 328 23.19 1.50 6.56
CA ARG A 328 23.63 0.98 7.86
C ARG A 328 23.38 -0.54 7.93
N PRO A 329 24.32 -1.35 8.46
CA PRO A 329 24.18 -2.80 8.49
C PRO A 329 22.89 -3.30 9.14
N GLU A 330 22.42 -2.62 10.19
CA GLU A 330 21.17 -2.93 10.90
C GLU A 330 19.90 -2.72 10.07
N ASN A 331 19.98 -2.01 8.95
CA ASN A 331 18.85 -1.72 8.06
C ASN A 331 18.82 -2.64 6.82
N LEU A 332 19.94 -3.28 6.50
CA LEU A 332 20.10 -4.02 5.25
C LEU A 332 19.68 -5.48 5.38
N VAL A 333 18.80 -5.89 4.47
CA VAL A 333 18.41 -7.28 4.26
C VAL A 333 18.97 -7.75 2.93
N TYR A 334 19.72 -8.85 2.96
CA TYR A 334 20.39 -9.46 1.83
C TYR A 334 19.66 -10.74 1.43
N HIS A 335 19.44 -10.92 0.12
CA HIS A 335 18.90 -12.17 -0.40
C HIS A 335 19.41 -12.42 -1.82
N GLN A 336 19.98 -13.60 -2.05
CA GLN A 336 20.37 -14.05 -3.39
C GLN A 336 19.21 -14.86 -3.99
N LEU A 337 18.52 -14.30 -4.99
CA LEU A 337 17.41 -15.01 -5.64
C LEU A 337 17.87 -16.27 -6.37
N ALA A 338 17.32 -17.42 -5.98
CA ALA A 338 17.46 -18.67 -6.69
C ALA A 338 16.44 -18.78 -7.84
N PRO A 339 16.73 -19.54 -8.92
CA PRO A 339 15.75 -19.83 -9.96
C PRO A 339 14.45 -20.39 -9.38
N GLY A 340 13.30 -19.85 -9.81
CA GLY A 340 11.97 -20.20 -9.29
C GLY A 340 11.57 -19.45 -8.02
N GLU A 341 12.41 -18.53 -7.52
CA GLU A 341 12.01 -17.56 -6.49
C GLU A 341 11.48 -16.27 -7.12
N ILE A 342 10.41 -15.74 -6.56
CA ILE A 342 9.83 -14.44 -6.86
C ILE A 342 9.90 -13.62 -5.58
N VAL A 343 10.65 -12.51 -5.59
CA VAL A 343 10.54 -11.52 -4.52
C VAL A 343 9.41 -10.55 -4.86
N THR A 344 8.59 -10.27 -3.88
CA THR A 344 7.44 -9.37 -3.98
C THR A 344 7.55 -8.33 -2.88
N PHE A 345 7.42 -7.05 -3.22
CA PHE A 345 7.63 -5.98 -2.25
C PHE A 345 6.83 -4.72 -2.57
N SER A 346 6.53 -3.95 -1.53
CA SER A 346 5.90 -2.64 -1.61
C SER A 346 6.90 -1.64 -2.17
N ASN A 347 6.75 -1.27 -3.44
CA ASN A 347 7.68 -0.35 -4.11
C ASN A 347 7.62 1.09 -3.58
N ILE A 348 6.54 1.45 -2.87
CA ILE A 348 6.40 2.74 -2.19
C ILE A 348 7.01 2.76 -0.79
N ARG A 349 7.44 1.62 -0.25
CA ARG A 349 8.00 1.49 1.10
C ARG A 349 9.40 0.89 1.09
N THR A 350 9.56 -0.25 0.45
CA THR A 350 10.80 -1.02 0.40
C THR A 350 11.66 -0.53 -0.75
N LEU A 351 12.85 0.00 -0.42
CA LEU A 351 13.86 0.27 -1.44
C LEU A 351 14.66 -1.00 -1.69
N HIS A 352 15.08 -1.17 -2.93
CA HIS A 352 15.77 -2.37 -3.36
C HIS A 352 17.00 -2.01 -4.19
N ALA A 353 17.98 -2.90 -4.16
CA ALA A 353 19.27 -2.76 -4.81
C ALA A 353 19.71 -4.10 -5.39
N ARG A 354 20.80 -4.04 -6.15
CA ARG A 354 21.49 -5.22 -6.65
C ARG A 354 22.99 -4.97 -6.68
N SER A 355 23.79 -5.89 -6.14
CA SER A 355 25.25 -5.82 -6.31
C SER A 355 25.67 -5.97 -7.79
N ALA A 356 26.85 -5.47 -8.13
CA ALA A 356 27.42 -5.67 -9.46
C ALA A 356 27.67 -7.17 -9.71
N TYR A 357 27.70 -7.58 -10.96
CA TYR A 357 28.02 -8.95 -11.37
C TYR A 357 28.73 -8.96 -12.72
N THR A 358 29.37 -10.06 -13.08
CA THR A 358 29.92 -10.25 -14.42
C THR A 358 29.09 -11.27 -15.20
N ILE A 359 29.32 -11.35 -16.50
CA ILE A 359 28.68 -12.36 -17.35
C ILE A 359 29.81 -13.17 -17.95
N THR A 360 29.91 -14.43 -17.53
CA THR A 360 30.96 -15.36 -17.96
C THR A 360 30.35 -16.47 -18.83
N GLY A 361 30.83 -16.64 -20.06
CA GLY A 361 30.33 -17.65 -21.02
C GLY A 361 28.84 -17.51 -21.35
N ASP A 362 28.13 -18.63 -21.48
CA ASP A 362 26.67 -18.70 -21.72
C ASP A 362 25.82 -18.49 -20.43
N GLY A 363 26.48 -18.15 -19.32
CA GLY A 363 25.87 -17.88 -18.01
C GLY A 363 25.24 -16.50 -17.92
N GLY A 364 24.01 -16.33 -18.42
CA GLY A 364 23.25 -15.09 -18.27
C GLY A 364 22.45 -15.01 -16.97
N ARG A 365 22.24 -13.79 -16.44
CA ARG A 365 21.22 -13.47 -15.42
C ARG A 365 19.92 -13.04 -16.12
N HIS A 366 18.80 -13.62 -15.75
CA HIS A 366 17.48 -13.31 -16.31
C HIS A 366 16.43 -13.28 -15.21
N LEU A 367 15.89 -12.08 -14.94
CA LEU A 367 14.67 -11.92 -14.17
C LEU A 367 13.50 -11.50 -15.06
N GLU A 368 12.30 -11.89 -14.69
CA GLU A 368 11.06 -11.31 -15.19
C GLU A 368 10.44 -10.45 -14.09
N GLY A 369 10.04 -9.23 -14.44
CA GLY A 369 9.42 -8.30 -13.52
C GLY A 369 8.00 -7.91 -13.95
N GLY A 370 7.22 -7.46 -12.97
CA GLY A 370 5.88 -6.94 -13.16
C GLY A 370 5.44 -6.12 -11.95
N TYR A 371 4.41 -5.31 -12.13
CA TYR A 371 3.90 -4.44 -11.09
C TYR A 371 2.41 -4.69 -10.82
N LEU A 372 1.98 -4.43 -9.59
CA LEU A 372 0.57 -4.37 -9.18
C LEU A 372 0.26 -3.01 -8.57
N ASP A 373 -1.01 -2.62 -8.61
CA ASP A 373 -1.53 -1.48 -7.87
C ASP A 373 -2.02 -1.89 -6.48
N TRP A 374 -1.80 -1.02 -5.48
CA TRP A 374 -2.24 -1.26 -4.11
C TRP A 374 -3.77 -1.28 -4.01
N ASP A 375 -4.49 -0.49 -4.79
CA ASP A 375 -5.95 -0.47 -4.79
C ASP A 375 -6.54 -1.85 -5.09
N GLU A 376 -6.05 -2.48 -6.16
CA GLU A 376 -6.49 -3.80 -6.58
C GLU A 376 -6.05 -4.89 -5.61
N THR A 377 -4.83 -4.77 -5.08
CA THR A 377 -4.31 -5.71 -4.09
C THR A 377 -5.10 -5.68 -2.79
N LEU A 378 -5.39 -4.47 -2.28
CA LEU A 378 -6.20 -4.28 -1.08
C LEU A 378 -7.66 -4.66 -1.32
N SER A 379 -8.19 -4.46 -2.53
CA SER A 379 -9.51 -4.95 -2.93
C SER A 379 -9.57 -6.47 -2.80
N ARG A 380 -8.63 -7.19 -3.42
CA ARG A 380 -8.54 -8.66 -3.31
C ARG A 380 -8.37 -9.11 -1.86
N LEU A 381 -7.51 -8.44 -1.10
CA LEU A 381 -7.30 -8.75 0.31
C LEU A 381 -8.61 -8.63 1.13
N ARG A 382 -9.39 -7.57 0.92
CA ARG A 382 -10.71 -7.39 1.57
C ARG A 382 -11.71 -8.48 1.15
N VAL A 383 -11.76 -8.85 -0.13
CA VAL A 383 -12.60 -9.95 -0.61
C VAL A 383 -12.23 -11.28 0.04
N LEU A 384 -10.94 -11.60 0.13
CA LEU A 384 -10.47 -12.81 0.78
C LEU A 384 -10.79 -12.81 2.27
N ARG A 385 -10.59 -11.67 2.94
CA ARG A 385 -10.92 -11.51 4.35
C ARG A 385 -12.41 -11.77 4.62
N ALA A 386 -13.28 -11.17 3.80
CA ALA A 386 -14.72 -11.42 3.81
C ALA A 386 -15.06 -12.90 3.63
N SER A 387 -14.54 -13.52 2.57
CA SER A 387 -14.82 -14.92 2.26
C SER A 387 -14.32 -15.91 3.31
N LEU A 388 -13.19 -15.63 3.95
CA LEU A 388 -12.51 -16.59 4.84
C LEU A 388 -12.86 -16.42 6.31
N PHE A 389 -13.32 -15.22 6.71
CA PHE A 389 -13.59 -14.89 8.11
C PHE A 389 -15.01 -14.35 8.34
N GLY A 390 -15.82 -14.21 7.28
CA GLY A 390 -17.21 -13.76 7.39
C GLY A 390 -17.39 -12.25 7.50
N ASP A 391 -16.36 -11.45 7.19
CA ASP A 391 -16.49 -9.98 7.17
C ASP A 391 -17.45 -9.54 6.05
N VAL A 392 -18.44 -8.71 6.38
CA VAL A 392 -19.37 -8.16 5.38
C VAL A 392 -18.69 -7.01 4.62
N LEU A 393 -18.71 -7.06 3.28
CA LEU A 393 -18.02 -6.10 2.42
C LEU A 393 -18.61 -4.67 2.49
N LEU A 394 -19.92 -4.49 2.78
CA LEU A 394 -20.66 -3.22 2.74
C LEU A 394 -21.82 -3.08 3.76
#